data_AF-A0A1L4DGI9-F1
#
_entry.id   AF-A0A1L4DGI9-F1
#
_cell.length_a   1.000
_cell.length_b   1.000
_cell.length_c   1.000
_cell.angle_alpha   90.00
_cell.angle_beta   90.00
_cell.angle_gamma   90.00
#
_symmetry.space_group_name_H-M   'P 1'
#
loop_
_entity.id
_entity.type
_entity.pdbx_description
1 polymer ?
#
loop_
_entity_poly.entity_id
_entity_poly.type
_entity_poly.pdbx_seq_one_letter_code
_entity_poly.pdbx_strand_id
1 'polypeptide(L)' 'MSANEAYKYRIYPNANQKKYFSKVFGCVRFLYNKMLSDKKDYYEKNKQSLITYPSKYKEEFSFLKEVNSLALYNT' A
#
# COMPACT_ATOMS: atom_id res chain seq x y z
N MET A 1 9.60 -26.86 -25.71
CA MET A 1 9.81 -26.47 -24.30
C MET A 1 10.08 -24.98 -24.29
N SER A 2 9.22 -24.14 -23.68
CA SER A 2 9.55 -22.72 -23.53
C SER A 2 10.46 -22.54 -22.32
N ALA A 3 11.62 -21.94 -22.50
CA ALA A 3 12.45 -21.50 -21.39
C ALA A 3 11.80 -20.28 -20.74
N ASN A 4 11.68 -20.27 -19.41
CA ASN A 4 11.28 -19.06 -18.68
C ASN A 4 12.48 -18.11 -18.63
N GLU A 5 12.36 -16.97 -19.30
CA GLU A 5 13.36 -15.91 -19.21
C GLU A 5 13.11 -15.04 -17.97
N ALA A 6 14.18 -14.67 -17.26
CA ALA A 6 14.13 -13.75 -16.13
C ALA A 6 15.08 -12.58 -16.36
N TYR A 7 14.60 -11.37 -16.12
CA TYR A 7 15.36 -10.14 -16.30
C TYR A 7 15.66 -9.48 -14.95
N LYS A 8 16.89 -8.99 -14.79
CA LYS A 8 17.34 -8.27 -13.60
C LYS A 8 17.80 -6.87 -13.98
N TYR A 9 17.14 -5.85 -13.43
CA TYR A 9 17.46 -4.46 -13.69
C TYR A 9 17.81 -3.74 -12.39
N ARG A 10 18.72 -2.76 -12.48
CA ARG A 10 18.96 -1.78 -11.42
C ARG A 10 18.49 -0.42 -11.91
N ILE A 11 17.66 0.25 -11.09
CA ILE A 11 17.20 1.61 -11.35
C ILE A 11 18.08 2.62 -10.61
N TYR A 12 18.33 3.77 -11.24
CA TYR A 12 19.05 4.90 -10.65
C TYR A 12 18.14 6.14 -10.65
N PRO A 13 17.27 6.28 -9.64
CA PRO A 13 16.28 7.34 -9.63
C PRO A 13 16.91 8.72 -9.40
N ASN A 14 16.36 9.73 -10.08
CA ASN A 14 16.69 11.13 -9.81
C ASN A 14 16.02 11.64 -8.52
N ALA A 15 16.32 12.87 -8.11
CA ALA A 15 15.82 13.44 -6.86
C ALA A 15 14.28 13.43 -6.75
N ASN A 16 13.58 13.79 -7.83
CA ASN A 16 12.11 13.83 -7.87
C ASN A 16 11.51 12.42 -7.76
N GLN A 17 12.10 11.44 -8.45
CA GLN A 17 11.68 10.04 -8.39
C GLN A 17 11.90 9.45 -6.99
N LYS A 18 13.05 9.73 -6.34
CA LYS A 18 13.29 9.30 -4.95
C LYS A 18 12.21 9.83 -4.02
N LYS A 19 11.91 11.14 -4.10
CA LYS A 19 10.86 11.77 -3.29
C LYS A 19 9.49 11.13 -3.55
N TYR A 20 9.16 10.88 -4.81
CA TYR A 20 7.91 10.21 -5.18
C TYR A 20 7.84 8.78 -4.62
N PHE A 21 8.91 7.98 -4.77
CA PHE A 21 8.95 6.62 -4.23
C PHE A 21 8.84 6.59 -2.70
N SER A 22 9.50 7.51 -2.00
CA SER A 22 9.34 7.63 -0.54
C SER A 22 7.88 7.89 -0.15
N LYS A 23 7.17 8.75 -0.89
CA LYS A 23 5.74 8.99 -0.66
C LYS A 23 4.91 7.74 -0.92
N VAL A 24 5.09 7.10 -2.08
CA VAL A 24 4.32 5.90 -2.47
C VAL A 24 4.53 4.77 -1.46
N PHE A 25 5.79 4.42 -1.17
CA PHE A 25 6.10 3.34 -0.23
C PHE A 25 5.67 3.67 1.19
N GLY A 26 5.78 4.93 1.61
CA GLY A 26 5.27 5.39 2.90
C GLY A 26 3.75 5.21 3.02
N CYS A 27 3.00 5.66 2.01
CA CYS A 27 1.54 5.55 1.99
C CYS A 27 1.06 4.09 1.97
N VAL A 28 1.67 3.25 1.12
CA VAL A 28 1.36 1.81 1.04
C VAL A 28 1.63 1.12 2.37
N ARG A 29 2.81 1.32 2.95
CA ARG A 29 3.16 0.72 4.25
C ARG A 29 2.24 1.19 5.37
N PHE A 30 1.91 2.48 5.41
CA PHE A 30 0.98 3.04 6.39
C PHE A 30 -0.40 2.38 6.27
N LEU A 31 -0.96 2.37 5.06
CA LEU A 31 -2.29 1.84 4.80
C LEU A 31 -2.38 0.35 5.17
N TYR A 32 -1.41 -0.45 4.76
CA TYR A 32 -1.33 -1.88 5.13
C TYR A 32 -1.38 -2.07 6.64
N ASN A 33 -0.48 -1.39 7.36
CA ASN A 33 -0.37 -1.52 8.81
C ASN A 33 -1.64 -1.05 9.51
N LYS A 34 -2.26 0.04 9.04
CA LYS A 34 -3.50 0.57 9.60
C LYS A 34 -4.66 -0.41 9.40
N MET A 35 -4.85 -0.92 8.17
CA MET A 35 -5.87 -1.93 7.87
C MET A 35 -5.65 -3.21 8.69
N LEU A 36 -4.41 -3.65 8.88
CA LEU A 36 -4.09 -4.81 9.70
C LEU A 36 -4.39 -4.56 11.19
N SER A 37 -4.05 -3.38 11.71
CA SER A 37 -4.37 -2.99 13.09
C SER A 37 -5.88 -3.00 13.33
N ASP A 38 -6.64 -2.36 12.46
CA ASP A 38 -8.10 -2.28 12.61
C ASP A 38 -8.76 -3.67 12.53
N LYS A 39 -8.24 -4.56 11.68
CA LYS A 39 -8.67 -5.95 11.62
C LYS A 39 -8.41 -6.70 12.93
N LYS A 40 -7.24 -6.51 13.54
CA LYS A 40 -6.91 -7.12 14.83
C LYS A 40 -7.82 -6.60 15.93
N ASP A 41 -7.97 -5.28 16.04
CA ASP A 41 -8.83 -4.64 17.03
C ASP A 41 -10.29 -5.08 16.89
N TYR A 42 -10.78 -5.20 15.65
CA TYR A 42 -12.14 -5.67 15.38
C TYR A 42 -12.31 -7.16 15.75
N TYR A 43 -11.33 -8.00 15.41
CA TYR A 43 -11.37 -9.41 15.76
C TYR A 43 -11.30 -9.63 17.28
N GLU A 44 -10.47 -8.89 18.00
CA GLU A 44 -10.37 -8.99 19.46
C GLU A 44 -11.71 -8.73 20.14
N LYS A 45 -12.47 -7.73 19.63
CA LYS A 45 -13.77 -7.32 20.16
C LYS A 45 -14.93 -8.22 19.73
N ASN A 46 -14.98 -8.61 18.45
CA ASN A 46 -16.16 -9.26 17.85
C ASN A 46 -15.95 -10.74 17.54
N LYS A 47 -14.70 -11.24 17.60
CA LYS A 47 -14.28 -12.58 17.15
C LYS A 47 -14.66 -12.89 15.69
N GLN A 48 -14.80 -11.85 14.87
CA GLN A 48 -15.15 -11.90 13.45
C GLN A 48 -14.09 -11.19 12.60
N SER A 49 -13.99 -11.55 11.33
CA SER A 49 -13.08 -10.88 10.38
C SER A 49 -13.69 -9.56 9.87
N LEU A 50 -12.84 -8.53 9.77
CA LEU A 50 -13.22 -7.24 9.18
C LEU A 50 -12.74 -7.15 7.73
N ILE A 51 -13.65 -6.79 6.82
CA ILE A 51 -13.30 -6.43 5.44
C ILE A 51 -13.04 -4.91 5.39
N THR A 52 -11.82 -4.56 5.02
CA THR A 52 -11.33 -3.18 4.91
C THR A 52 -11.06 -2.83 3.45
N TYR A 53 -11.37 -1.60 3.05
CA TYR A 53 -11.10 -1.10 1.69
C TYR A 53 -10.27 0.18 1.75
N PRO A 54 -9.28 0.37 0.86
CA PRO A 54 -8.48 1.58 0.79
C PRO A 54 -9.28 2.88 0.67
N SER A 55 -10.46 2.84 0.04
CA SER A 55 -11.35 4.00 -0.12
C SER A 55 -11.77 4.63 1.21
N LYS A 56 -12.09 3.81 2.21
CA LYS A 56 -12.49 4.28 3.56
C LYS A 56 -11.39 5.14 4.20
N TYR A 57 -10.15 4.71 4.07
CA TYR A 57 -9.00 5.42 4.65
C TYR A 57 -8.61 6.68 3.90
N LYS A 58 -8.93 6.79 2.59
CA LYS A 58 -8.65 8.01 1.82
C LYS A 58 -9.49 9.20 2.25
N GLU A 59 -10.66 8.98 2.84
CA GLU A 59 -11.49 10.04 3.39
C GLU A 59 -10.88 10.60 4.67
N GLU A 60 -10.36 9.73 5.53
CA GLU A 60 -9.70 10.10 6.79
C GLU A 60 -8.29 10.66 6.59
N PHE A 61 -7.52 10.06 5.68
CA PHE A 61 -6.11 10.38 5.46
C PHE A 61 -5.89 10.98 4.06
N SER A 62 -6.02 12.30 3.96
CA SER A 62 -5.94 13.04 2.69
C SER A 62 -4.61 12.84 1.94
N PHE A 63 -3.50 12.60 2.64
CA PHE A 63 -2.20 12.33 2.01
C PHE A 63 -2.17 11.06 1.16
N LEU A 64 -3.08 10.09 1.40
CA LEU A 64 -3.24 8.91 0.56
C LEU A 64 -3.76 9.24 -0.85
N LYS A 65 -4.29 10.45 -1.07
CA LYS A 65 -4.70 10.93 -2.40
C LYS A 65 -3.54 11.43 -3.25
N GLU A 66 -2.36 11.64 -2.65
CA GLU A 66 -1.16 12.14 -3.37
C GLU A 66 -0.44 11.06 -4.19
N VAL A 67 -0.80 9.78 -4.00
CA VAL A 67 -0.11 8.63 -4.59
C VAL A 67 -1.04 7.82 -5.50
N ASN A 68 -0.45 7.01 -6.38
CA ASN A 68 -1.19 6.20 -7.34
C ASN A 68 -2.24 5.30 -6.65
N SER A 69 -3.49 5.39 -7.09
CA SER A 69 -4.62 4.64 -6.52
C SER A 69 -4.47 3.14 -6.63
N LEU A 70 -3.88 2.64 -7.72
CA LEU A 70 -3.65 1.22 -7.96
C LEU A 70 -2.61 0.65 -7.00
N ALA A 71 -1.57 1.43 -6.67
CA ALA A 71 -0.57 1.01 -5.69
C ALA A 71 -1.20 0.78 -4.31
N LEU A 72 -2.15 1.63 -3.91
CA LEU A 72 -2.90 1.48 -2.66
C LEU A 72 -3.95 0.37 -2.71
N TYR A 73 -4.51 0.07 -3.88
CA TYR A 73 -5.50 -0.99 -4.04
C TYR A 73 -4.89 -2.39 -3.91
N ASN A 74 -3.68 -2.57 -4.44
CA ASN A 74 -2.95 -3.84 -4.40
C ASN A 74 -2.10 -4.02 -3.12
N THR A 75 -2.42 -3.25 -2.07
CA THR A 75 -1.74 -3.30 -0.77
C THR A 75 -2.31 -4.38 0.13
#